data_AF-A0A100JWS0-F1
#
_entry.id   AF-A0A100JWS0-F1
#
_cell.length_a   1.000
_cell.length_b   1.000
_cell.length_c   1.000
_cell.angle_alpha   90.00
_cell.angle_beta   90.00
_cell.angle_gamma   90.00
#
_symmetry.space_group_name_H-M   'P 1'
#
loop_
_entity.id
_entity.type
_entity.pdbx_description
1 polymer ?
#
loop_
_entity_poly.entity_id
_entity_poly.type
_entity_poly.pdbx_seq_one_letter_code
_entity_poly.pdbx_strand_id
1 'polypeptide(L)'
;MHEQTTRERWHQVHDLLRRGVGLLECARRLDLALNTVKRYARTREPENLRRAPRYRPTLVDPYRERLRRRRAKDPDVPVKQLFREIKELGYTGSLNLLYRYITQGRAEGDRPVTTPQRVRA
;
A
#
# COMPACT_ATOMS: atom_id res chain seq x y z
N MET A 1 -15.48 -11.78 3.18
CA MET A 1 -16.45 -11.87 2.07
C MET A 1 -16.89 -10.48 1.58
N HIS A 2 -16.03 -9.62 1.02
CA HIS A 2 -16.43 -8.26 0.55
C HIS A 2 -15.97 -7.93 -0.87
N GLU A 3 -15.32 -8.85 -1.59
CA GLU A 3 -14.68 -8.53 -2.88
C GLU A 3 -15.61 -8.68 -4.10
N GLN A 4 -16.74 -9.37 -3.96
CA GLN A 4 -17.67 -9.59 -5.08
C GLN A 4 -18.44 -8.30 -5.45
N THR A 5 -18.81 -7.49 -4.45
CA THR A 5 -19.72 -6.34 -4.61
C THR A 5 -19.17 -5.20 -5.48
N THR A 6 -17.85 -5.01 -5.56
CA THR A 6 -17.27 -3.86 -6.30
C THR A 6 -17.31 -4.07 -7.81
N ARG A 7 -17.02 -5.30 -8.27
CA ARG A 7 -17.10 -5.67 -9.70
C ARG A 7 -18.55 -5.64 -10.17
N GLU A 8 -19.46 -6.22 -9.39
CA GLU A 8 -20.90 -6.24 -9.70
C GLU A 8 -21.48 -4.83 -9.81
N ARG A 9 -21.19 -3.96 -8.84
CA ARG A 9 -21.63 -2.55 -8.86
C ARG A 9 -21.01 -1.76 -10.02
N TRP A 10 -19.78 -2.06 -10.42
CA TRP A 10 -19.16 -1.44 -11.60
C TRP A 10 -19.89 -1.84 -12.89
N HIS A 11 -20.21 -3.13 -13.06
CA HIS A 11 -20.99 -3.60 -14.20
C HIS A 11 -22.37 -2.95 -14.26
N GLN A 12 -23.06 -2.83 -13.13
CA GLN A 12 -24.36 -2.17 -13.05
C GLN A 12 -24.30 -0.69 -13.44
N VAL A 13 -23.28 0.06 -12.99
CA VAL A 13 -23.08 1.45 -13.41
C VAL A 13 -22.84 1.55 -14.92
N HIS A 14 -21.96 0.71 -15.47
CA HIS A 14 -21.66 0.72 -16.91
C HIS A 14 -22.83 0.26 -17.77
N ASP A 15 -23.67 -0.66 -17.28
CA ASP A 15 -24.89 -1.07 -17.97
C ASP A 15 -25.91 0.08 -18.05
N LEU A 16 -26.13 0.79 -16.94
CA LEU A 16 -27.01 1.96 -16.91
C LEU A 16 -26.48 3.10 -17.79
N LEU A 17 -25.17 3.34 -17.80
CA LEU A 17 -24.56 4.34 -18.68
C LEU A 17 -24.69 3.98 -20.16
N ARG A 18 -24.53 2.69 -20.52
CA ARG A 18 -24.76 2.21 -21.90
C ARG A 18 -26.21 2.38 -22.35
N ARG A 19 -27.17 2.27 -21.41
CA ARG A 19 -28.60 2.56 -21.64
C ARG A 19 -28.93 4.05 -21.71
N GLY A 20 -27.94 4.95 -21.60
CA GLY A 20 -28.14 6.40 -21.66
C GLY A 20 -28.67 7.02 -20.35
N VAL A 21 -28.65 6.28 -19.24
CA VAL A 21 -29.08 6.80 -17.94
C VAL A 21 -28.02 7.77 -17.40
N GLY A 22 -28.44 8.97 -16.99
CA GLY A 22 -27.55 9.99 -16.43
C GLY A 22 -26.91 9.57 -15.10
N LEU A 23 -25.71 10.08 -14.81
CA LEU A 23 -24.92 9.73 -13.61
C LEU A 23 -25.68 9.92 -12.29
N LEU A 24 -26.53 10.95 -12.19
CA LEU A 24 -27.35 11.21 -11.00
C LEU A 24 -28.42 10.14 -10.79
N GLU A 25 -29.01 9.66 -11.88
CA GLU A 25 -30.05 8.64 -11.84
C GLU A 25 -29.44 7.26 -11.55
N CYS A 26 -28.24 6.97 -12.07
CA CYS A 26 -27.46 5.81 -11.66
C CYS A 26 -27.17 5.80 -10.15
N ALA A 27 -26.82 6.96 -9.57
CA ALA A 27 -26.55 7.11 -8.15
C ALA A 27 -27.79 6.80 -7.30
N ARG A 28 -28.95 7.30 -7.70
CA ARG A 28 -30.24 7.03 -7.02
C ARG A 28 -30.66 5.57 -7.12
N ARG A 29 -30.56 4.96 -8.30
CA ARG A 29 -31.00 3.56 -8.52
C ARG A 29 -30.12 2.52 -7.83
N LEU A 30 -28.83 2.80 -7.70
CA LEU A 30 -27.86 1.89 -7.10
C LEU A 30 -27.57 2.20 -5.63
N ASP A 31 -28.21 3.23 -5.05
CA ASP A 31 -27.93 3.75 -3.72
C ASP A 31 -26.43 4.02 -3.50
N LEU A 32 -25.79 4.65 -4.49
CA LEU A 32 -24.36 4.95 -4.48
C LEU A 32 -24.16 6.46 -4.45
N ALA A 33 -23.18 6.90 -3.65
CA ALA A 33 -22.74 8.29 -3.70
C ALA A 33 -22.33 8.68 -5.13
N LEU A 34 -22.71 9.89 -5.57
CA LEU A 34 -22.39 10.40 -6.91
C LEU A 34 -20.89 10.35 -7.21
N ASN A 35 -20.04 10.54 -6.19
CA ASN A 35 -18.58 10.43 -6.31
C ASN A 35 -18.13 9.00 -6.65
N THR A 36 -18.81 7.98 -6.13
CA THR A 36 -18.58 6.56 -6.45
C THR A 36 -19.00 6.24 -7.88
N VAL A 37 -20.16 6.74 -8.31
CA VAL A 37 -20.63 6.57 -9.70
C VAL A 37 -19.69 7.28 -10.69
N LYS A 38 -19.28 8.53 -10.40
CA LYS A 38 -18.26 9.25 -11.19
C LYS A 38 -16.93 8.49 -11.25
N ARG A 39 -16.50 7.91 -10.14
CA ARG A 39 -15.29 7.07 -10.09
C ARG A 39 -15.45 5.84 -10.99
N TYR A 40 -16.58 5.14 -10.91
CA TYR A 40 -16.83 3.92 -11.71
C TYR A 40 -16.98 4.24 -13.20
N ALA A 41 -17.61 5.36 -13.55
CA ALA A 41 -17.74 5.85 -14.93
C ALA A 41 -16.40 6.21 -15.56
N ARG A 42 -15.47 6.80 -14.78
CA ARG A 42 -14.11 7.13 -15.25
C ARG A 42 -13.21 5.91 -15.37
N THR A 43 -13.46 4.88 -14.58
CA THR A 43 -12.65 3.66 -14.56
C THR A 43 -13.16 2.68 -15.62
N ARG A 44 -12.35 2.45 -16.67
CA ARG A 44 -12.68 1.54 -17.79
C ARG A 44 -12.64 0.06 -17.44
N GLU A 45 -11.95 -0.33 -16.38
CA GLU A 45 -11.81 -1.73 -15.98
C GLU A 45 -11.95 -1.87 -14.46
N PRO A 46 -12.72 -2.84 -13.95
CA PRO A 46 -12.99 -2.97 -12.53
C PRO A 46 -11.76 -3.32 -11.70
N GLU A 47 -10.70 -3.85 -12.31
CA GLU A 47 -9.40 -4.06 -11.66
C GLU A 47 -8.72 -2.75 -11.25
N ASN A 48 -8.93 -1.66 -11.98
CA ASN A 48 -8.43 -0.33 -11.64
C ASN A 48 -9.22 0.33 -10.47
N LEU A 49 -10.36 -0.24 -10.07
CA LEU A 49 -11.07 0.15 -8.85
C LEU A 49 -10.42 -0.40 -7.58
N ARG A 50 -9.60 -1.45 -7.69
CA ARG A 50 -8.73 -1.86 -6.59
C ARG A 50 -7.68 -0.77 -6.45
N ARG A 51 -7.91 0.13 -5.49
CA ARG A 51 -6.86 0.96 -4.91
C ARG A 51 -5.99 0.02 -4.08
N ALA A 52 -5.28 -0.90 -4.75
CA ALA A 52 -4.25 -1.68 -4.10
C ALA A 52 -3.34 -0.65 -3.42
N PRO A 53 -3.08 -0.77 -2.11
CA PRO A 53 -2.08 0.07 -1.49
C PRO A 53 -0.83 -0.08 -2.34
N ARG A 54 -0.35 1.04 -2.90
CA ARG A 54 0.97 1.04 -3.53
C ARG A 54 1.96 0.83 -2.41
N TYR A 55 2.26 -0.44 -2.19
CA TYR A 55 3.21 -0.92 -1.23
C TYR A 55 4.60 -0.56 -1.75
N ARG A 56 5.17 0.52 -1.22
CA ARG A 56 6.59 0.77 -1.44
C ARG A 56 7.41 0.01 -0.39
N PRO A 57 8.56 -0.55 -0.78
CA PRO A 57 9.54 -1.00 0.20
C PRO A 57 9.84 0.16 1.15
N THR A 58 9.84 -0.14 2.46
CA THR A 58 10.25 0.84 3.47
C THR A 58 11.69 1.30 3.21
N LEU A 59 12.06 2.51 3.64
CA LEU A 59 13.42 3.05 3.45
C LEU A 59 14.54 2.15 4.01
N VAL A 60 14.20 1.26 4.96
CA VAL A 60 15.12 0.31 5.60
C VAL A 60 15.28 -0.98 4.77
N ASP A 61 14.34 -1.26 3.88
CA ASP A 61 14.25 -2.51 3.11
C ASP A 61 15.49 -2.80 2.24
N PRO A 62 16.08 -1.81 1.52
CA PRO A 62 17.32 -2.03 0.77
C PRO A 62 18.50 -2.47 1.65
N TYR A 63 18.46 -2.16 2.95
CA TYR A 63 19.52 -2.47 3.91
C TYR A 63 19.23 -3.73 4.73
N ARG A 64 18.10 -4.42 4.48
CA ARG A 64 17.66 -5.59 5.26
C ARG A 64 18.71 -6.70 5.34
N GLU A 65 19.34 -7.03 4.22
CA GLU A 65 20.32 -8.11 4.16
C GLU A 65 21.59 -7.77 4.95
N ARG A 66 21.96 -6.49 4.99
CA ARG A 66 23.10 -6.04 5.79
C ARG A 66 22.78 -6.16 7.28
N LEU A 67 21.60 -5.71 7.69
CA LEU A 67 21.13 -5.84 9.07
C LEU A 67 21.05 -7.31 9.50
N ARG A 68 20.52 -8.18 8.64
CA ARG A 68 20.45 -9.63 8.87
C ARG A 68 21.83 -10.26 9.02
N ARG A 69 22.77 -9.97 8.10
CA ARG A 69 24.17 -10.44 8.19
C ARG A 69 24.85 -9.95 9.46
N ARG A 70 24.59 -8.71 9.88
CA ARG A 70 25.19 -8.14 11.09
C ARG A 70 24.64 -8.80 12.36
N ARG A 71 23.32 -9.03 12.44
CA ARG A 71 22.69 -9.77 13.54
C ARG A 71 23.07 -11.24 13.60
N ALA A 72 23.27 -11.88 12.45
CA ALA A 72 23.74 -13.26 12.39
C ALA A 72 25.19 -13.40 12.90
N LYS A 73 26.02 -12.37 12.69
CA LYS A 73 27.40 -12.36 13.19
C LYS A 73 27.48 -11.97 14.67
N ASP A 74 26.65 -11.04 15.10
CA ASP A 74 26.63 -10.53 16.46
C ASP A 74 25.20 -10.09 16.82
N PRO A 75 24.49 -10.86 17.65
CA PRO A 75 23.10 -10.57 18.00
C PRO A 75 22.93 -9.37 18.95
N ASP A 76 24.01 -8.95 19.65
CA ASP A 76 23.95 -7.89 20.67
C ASP A 76 24.31 -6.49 20.11
N VAL A 77 24.50 -6.37 18.79
CA VAL A 77 24.93 -5.11 18.17
C VAL A 77 23.91 -3.99 18.45
N PRO A 78 24.35 -2.85 19.02
CA PRO A 78 23.49 -1.71 19.27
C PRO A 78 22.86 -1.17 17.98
N VAL A 79 21.56 -0.86 18.01
CA VAL A 79 20.84 -0.27 16.87
C VAL A 79 21.49 1.05 16.41
N LYS A 80 22.12 1.81 17.32
CA LYS A 80 22.88 3.02 16.98
C LYS A 80 24.08 2.74 16.07
N GLN A 81 24.75 1.61 16.25
CA GLN A 81 25.88 1.22 15.41
C GLN A 81 25.41 0.76 14.03
N LEU A 82 24.35 -0.05 13.98
CA LEU A 82 23.69 -0.42 12.73
C LEU A 82 23.23 0.81 11.95
N PHE A 83 22.69 1.81 12.65
CA PHE A 83 22.25 3.08 12.05
C PHE A 83 23.41 3.85 11.42
N ARG A 84 24.59 3.91 12.07
CA ARG A 84 25.77 4.55 11.50
C ARG A 84 26.21 3.84 10.22
N GLU A 85 26.32 2.50 10.26
CA GLU A 85 26.70 1.70 9.09
C GLU A 85 25.76 1.94 7.89
N ILE A 86 24.44 1.91 8.09
CA ILE A 86 23.49 2.13 6.99
C ILE A 86 23.46 3.61 6.55
N LYS A 87 23.74 4.55 7.45
CA LYS A 87 23.77 5.99 7.13
C LYS A 87 24.95 6.33 6.23
N GLU A 88 26.10 5.69 6.44
CA GLU A 88 27.25 5.79 5.54
C GLU A 88 26.95 5.22 4.15
N LEU A 89 26.05 4.23 4.06
CA LEU A 89 25.57 3.66 2.79
C LEU A 89 24.47 4.49 2.11
N GLY A 90 24.08 5.63 2.67
CA GLY A 90 23.07 6.52 2.10
C GLY A 90 21.66 6.36 2.66
N TYR A 91 21.49 5.75 3.85
CA TYR A 91 20.20 5.70 4.52
C TYR A 91 19.72 7.10 4.95
N THR A 92 18.58 7.50 4.38
CA THR A 92 17.93 8.81 4.63
C THR A 92 16.83 8.75 5.70
N GLY A 93 16.53 7.57 6.23
CA GLY A 93 15.49 7.40 7.24
C GLY A 93 15.94 7.76 8.66
N SER A 94 15.00 7.78 9.60
CA SER A 94 15.29 8.08 11.01
C SER A 94 15.77 6.86 11.80
N LEU A 95 16.49 7.11 12.90
CA LEU A 95 16.89 6.07 13.86
C LEU A 95 15.65 5.36 14.45
N ASN A 96 14.58 6.10 14.75
CA ASN A 96 13.32 5.54 15.24
C ASN A 96 12.65 4.61 14.22
N LEU A 97 12.81 4.88 12.92
CA LEU A 97 12.32 3.99 11.88
C LEU A 97 13.11 2.67 11.87
N LEU A 98 14.44 2.74 11.98
CA LEU A 98 15.29 1.54 12.09
C LEU A 98 14.99 0.76 13.37
N TYR A 99 14.85 1.44 14.51
CA TYR A 99 14.53 0.82 15.78
C TYR A 99 13.20 0.07 15.71
N ARG A 100 12.12 0.72 15.25
CA ARG A 100 10.83 0.05 15.05
C ARG A 100 10.91 -1.12 14.07
N TYR A 101 11.66 -0.96 12.98
CA TYR A 101 11.86 -2.02 11.99
C TYR A 101 12.50 -3.26 12.64
N ILE A 102 13.56 -3.06 13.42
CA ILE A 102 14.25 -4.15 14.12
C ILE A 102 13.36 -4.76 15.22
N THR A 103 12.74 -3.95 16.08
CA THR A 103 11.87 -4.42 17.17
C THR A 103 10.67 -5.22 16.65
N GLN A 104 10.18 -4.92 15.45
CA GLN A 104 9.07 -5.64 14.83
C GLN A 104 9.49 -6.95 14.15
N GLY A 105 10.73 -7.43 14.35
CA GLY A 105 11.26 -8.66 13.74
C GLY A 105 11.38 -8.58 12.22
N ARG A 106 11.30 -7.37 11.66
CA ARG A 106 11.23 -7.18 10.20
C ARG A 106 12.57 -7.35 9.49
N ALA A 107 13.68 -7.32 10.23
CA ALA A 107 15.01 -7.60 9.70
C ALA A 107 15.26 -9.11 9.49
N GLU A 108 14.46 -9.97 10.12
CA GLU A 108 14.62 -11.43 10.09
C GLU A 108 13.60 -12.11 9.17
N GLY A 109 12.51 -11.42 8.83
CA GLY A 109 11.50 -11.90 7.90
C GLY A 109 11.96 -11.90 6.44
N ASP A 110 11.57 -12.94 5.70
CA ASP A 110 11.93 -13.12 4.28
C ASP A 110 11.23 -12.10 3.35
N ARG A 111 10.09 -11.56 3.80
CA ARG A 111 9.24 -10.66 3.02
C ARG A 111 9.60 -9.19 3.24
N PRO A 112 9.72 -8.39 2.17
CA PRO A 112 9.94 -6.95 2.31
C PRO A 112 8.77 -6.30 3.05
N VAL A 113 9.08 -5.35 3.93
CA VAL A 113 8.05 -4.68 4.70
C VAL A 113 7.45 -3.60 3.85
N THR A 114 6.21 -3.86 3.46
CA THR A 114 5.42 -2.94 2.69
C THR A 114 4.55 -2.10 3.61
N THR A 115 4.76 -0.78 3.64
CA THR A 115 3.84 0.13 4.34
C THR A 115 2.76 0.62 3.36
N PRO A 116 1.49 0.70 3.80
CA PRO A 116 0.42 1.24 2.96
C PRO A 116 0.67 2.74 2.75
N GLN A 117 0.88 3.15 1.50
CA GLN A 117 0.96 4.57 1.16
C GLN A 117 -0.43 5.20 1.30
N ARG A 118 -0.57 6.22 2.15
CA ARG A 118 -1.67 7.18 2.02
C ARG A 118 -1.46 7.92 0.71
N VAL A 119 -2.17 7.47 -0.32
CA VAL A 119 -2.41 8.20 -1.56
C VAL A 119 -2.94 9.58 -1.18
N ARG A 120 -2.09 10.60 -1.26
CA ARG A 120 -2.53 11.99 -1.21
C ARG A 120 -3.46 12.19 -2.41
N ALA A 121 -4.69 12.57 -2.11
CA ALA A 121 -5.75 12.83 -3.09
C ALA A 121 -5.44 14.11 -3.87
#